data_AF-A0A348MXJ7-F1
#
_entry.id   AF-A0A348MXJ7-F1
#
_cell.length_a   1.000
_cell.length_b   1.000
_cell.length_c   1.000
_cell.angle_alpha   90.00
_cell.angle_beta   90.00
_cell.angle_gamma   90.00
#
_symmetry.space_group_name_H-M   'P 1'
#
loop_
_entity.id
_entity.type
_entity.pdbx_description
1 polymer ?
#
loop_
_entity_poly.entity_id
_entity_poly.type
_entity_poly.pdbx_seq_one_letter_code
_entity_poly.pdbx_strand_id
1 'polypeptide(L)' 'MLSIQAHTQEIDQRDPQIKLYAKASTLLAEGANIDDIMAACDLDRAEVELLKNLHTNN' A
#
# COMPACT_ATOMS: atom_id res chain seq x y z
N MET A 1 -34.99 9.44 -1.61
CA MET A 1 -33.86 8.76 -2.26
C MET A 1 -32.60 9.34 -1.63
N LEU A 2 -32.23 8.82 -0.46
CA LEU A 2 -31.14 9.38 0.35
C LEU A 2 -29.79 8.99 -0.27
N SER A 3 -28.94 10.01 -0.37
CA SER A 3 -27.59 10.01 -0.93
C SER A 3 -26.66 9.01 -0.23
N ILE A 4 -26.52 7.81 -0.80
CA ILE A 4 -25.42 6.87 -0.46
C ILE A 4 -24.48 6.84 -1.66
N GLN A 5 -23.80 7.95 -1.91
CA GLN A 5 -22.82 8.06 -3.00
C GLN A 5 -21.67 8.98 -2.55
N ALA A 6 -20.95 8.60 -1.49
CA ALA A 6 -19.67 9.24 -1.17
C ALA A 6 -18.78 8.44 -0.19
N HIS A 7 -19.01 7.15 0.06
CA HIS A 7 -18.13 6.36 0.95
C HIS A 7 -16.83 5.87 0.28
N THR A 8 -16.30 6.61 -0.69
CA THR A 8 -15.09 6.17 -1.42
C THR A 8 -14.05 7.27 -1.56
N GLN A 9 -14.10 8.33 -0.76
CA GLN A 9 -13.18 9.47 -0.88
C GLN A 9 -12.60 9.89 0.48
N GLU A 10 -12.47 8.96 1.44
CA GLU A 10 -11.82 9.20 2.74
C GLU A 10 -10.48 8.44 2.86
N ILE A 11 -9.71 8.38 1.77
CA ILE A 11 -8.32 7.89 1.81
C ILE A 11 -7.32 9.06 1.77
N ASP A 12 -7.78 10.28 1.50
CA ASP A 12 -6.88 11.42 1.28
C ASP A 12 -6.18 11.92 2.55
N GLN A 13 -6.82 11.76 3.72
CA GLN A 13 -6.29 12.15 5.04
C GLN A 13 -5.74 10.98 5.87
N ARG A 14 -5.61 9.80 5.27
CA ARG A 14 -5.04 8.64 5.94
C ARG A 14 -3.52 8.80 5.97
N ASP A 15 -2.98 8.67 7.17
CA ASP A 15 -1.61 8.89 7.61
C ASP A 15 -0.53 8.75 6.52
N PRO A 16 0.57 9.52 6.58
CA PRO A 16 1.69 9.40 5.64
C PRO A 16 2.17 7.94 5.46
N GLN A 17 2.03 7.11 6.51
CA GLN A 17 2.32 5.68 6.49
C GLN A 17 1.45 4.88 5.50
N ILE A 18 0.15 5.20 5.37
CA ILE A 18 -0.76 4.53 4.43
C ILE A 18 -0.38 4.80 2.98
N LYS A 19 0.13 6.01 2.68
CA LYS A 19 0.68 6.34 1.36
C LYS A 19 1.94 5.52 1.05
N LEU A 20 2.79 5.27 2.04
CA LEU A 20 3.99 4.42 1.88
C LEU A 20 3.61 2.97 1.59
N TYR A 21 2.64 2.39 2.31
CA TYR A 21 2.17 1.02 2.06
C TYR A 21 1.47 0.89 0.70
N ALA A 22 0.64 1.87 0.31
CA ALA A 22 0.01 1.88 -1.00
C ALA A 22 1.07 1.92 -2.12
N LYS A 23 2.06 2.81 -2.00
CA LYS A 23 3.19 2.91 -2.94
C LYS A 23 4.01 1.61 -2.99
N ALA A 24 4.33 1.02 -1.84
CA ALA A 24 5.03 -0.26 -1.76
C ALA A 24 4.24 -1.40 -2.42
N SER A 25 2.92 -1.40 -2.25
CA SER A 25 2.03 -2.39 -2.87
C SER A 25 1.98 -2.24 -4.40
N THR A 26 2.00 -1.01 -4.92
CA THR A 26 2.12 -0.74 -6.37
C THR A 26 3.46 -1.22 -6.90
N LEU A 27 4.56 -0.91 -6.22
CA LEU A 27 5.90 -1.38 -6.61
C LEU A 27 6.01 -2.92 -6.60
N LEU A 28 5.40 -3.59 -5.61
CA LEU A 28 5.28 -5.05 -5.59
C LEU A 28 4.48 -5.58 -6.80
N ALA A 29 3.40 -4.90 -7.19
CA ALA A 29 2.61 -5.24 -8.38
C ALA A 29 3.43 -5.13 -9.67
N GLU A 30 4.29 -4.11 -9.74
CA GLU A 30 5.21 -3.86 -10.86
C GLU A 30 6.40 -4.83 -10.88
N GLY A 31 6.53 -5.70 -9.87
CA GLY A 31 7.62 -6.67 -9.76
C GLY A 31 8.93 -6.07 -9.24
N ALA A 32 8.88 -4.93 -8.53
CA ALA A 32 10.04 -4.36 -7.88
C ALA A 32 10.61 -5.31 -6.81
N ASN A 33 11.93 -5.27 -6.62
CA ASN A 33 12.58 -6.08 -5.59
C ASN A 33 12.26 -5.55 -4.18
N ILE A 34 12.32 -6.44 -3.20
CA ILE A 34 12.10 -6.11 -1.79
C ILE A 34 13.09 -5.02 -1.34
N ASP A 35 14.35 -5.08 -1.75
CA ASP A 35 15.37 -4.06 -1.46
C ASP A 35 15.00 -2.67 -2.00
N ASP A 36 14.46 -2.59 -3.21
CA ASP A 36 14.03 -1.31 -3.81
C ASP A 36 12.82 -0.73 -3.07
N ILE A 37 11.89 -1.59 -2.64
CA ILE A 37 10.70 -1.18 -1.88
C ILE A 37 11.08 -0.71 -0.47
N MET A 38 11.98 -1.43 0.20
CA MET A 38 12.51 -1.02 1.51
C MET A 38 13.18 0.35 1.41
N ALA A 39 14.01 0.58 0.39
CA ALA A 39 14.68 1.87 0.18
C ALA A 39 13.72 3.00 -0.25
N ALA A 40 12.70 2.70 -1.06
CA ALA A 40 11.79 3.71 -1.62
C ALA A 40 10.63 4.09 -0.69
N CYS A 41 10.28 3.22 0.25
CA CYS A 41 9.19 3.42 1.21
C CYS A 41 9.66 3.46 2.67
N ASP A 42 10.96 3.34 2.93
CA ASP A 42 11.55 3.29 4.29
C ASP A 42 10.84 2.27 5.18
N LEU A 43 10.56 1.09 4.59
CA LEU A 43 9.84 0.00 5.25
C LEU A 43 10.81 -1.08 5.70
N ASP A 44 10.51 -1.73 6.82
CA ASP A 44 11.26 -2.91 7.24
C ASP A 44 10.97 -4.12 6.35
N ARG A 45 11.95 -5.03 6.26
CA ARG A 45 11.79 -6.29 5.50
C ARG A 45 10.53 -7.05 5.88
N ALA A 46 10.22 -7.11 7.18
CA ALA A 46 9.04 -7.80 7.69
C ALA A 46 7.73 -7.19 7.14
N GLU A 47 7.67 -5.86 7.00
CA GLU A 47 6.51 -5.16 6.45
C GLU A 47 6.36 -5.41 4.96
N VAL A 48 7.47 -5.39 4.21
CA VAL A 48 7.45 -5.67 2.76
C VAL A 48 7.06 -7.13 2.50
N GLU A 49 7.56 -8.07 3.31
CA GLU A 49 7.14 -9.48 3.24
C GLU A 49 5.65 -9.64 3.54
N LEU A 50 5.11 -8.93 4.53
CA LEU A 50 3.67 -8.92 4.82
C LEU A 50 2.86 -8.38 3.63
N LEU A 51 3.26 -7.25 3.06
CA LEU A 51 2.59 -6.67 1.88
C LEU A 51 2.61 -7.63 0.69
N LYS A 52 3.73 -8.30 0.44
CA LYS A 52 3.86 -9.29 -0.64
C LYS A 52 2.91 -10.47 -0.43
N ASN A 53 2.81 -10.98 0.80
CA ASN A 53 1.89 -12.05 1.15
C ASN A 53 0.42 -11.61 0.98
N LEU A 54 0.08 -10.39 1.40
CA LEU A 54 -1.26 -9.82 1.21
C LEU A 54 -1.60 -9.64 -0.28
N HIS A 55 -0.64 -9.19 -1.10
CA HIS A 55 -0.82 -9.06 -2.55
C HIS A 55 -0.99 -10.43 -3.23
N THR A 56 -0.25 -11.45 -2.79
CA THR A 56 -0.30 -12.80 -3.37
C THR A 56 -1.60 -13.54 -3.05
N ASN A 57 -2.30 -13.17 -1.96
CA ASN A 57 -3.55 -13.81 -1.51
C ASN A 57 -4.82 -13.13 -2.02
N ASN A 58 -4.73 -12.21 -3.00
CA ASN A 58 -5.87 -11.54 -3.61
C ASN A 58 -6.06 -11.96 -5.07
#